data_AF-A0A1B1S7L9-F1
#
_entry.id   AF-A0A1B1S7L9-F1
#
_cell.length_a   1.000
_cell.length_b   1.000
_cell.length_c   1.000
_cell.angle_alpha   90.00
_cell.angle_beta   90.00
_cell.angle_gamma   90.00
#
_symmetry.space_group_name_H-M   'P 1'
#
loop_
_entity.id
_entity.type
_entity.pdbx_description
1 polymer ?
#
loop_
_entity_poly.entity_id
_entity_poly.type
_entity_poly.pdbx_seq_one_letter_code
_entity_poly.pdbx_strand_id
1 'polypeptide(L)'
;MVPSRRYYAAGDTVVCVPADASYFAVELRASLPGMKEGRGCSADRVGLTDGAGQWAMLCGFNSDYGSELDRRGLRLVYGHTDVGGRTVAIDSVDVYDDVNTMRGFNTLALEWSRTESGARLDMFVGSKQPRLVMSVAAPMPEEPVRISGHGRREVETLMTEWSKDPRDALFTGWTQEALDERFSHSTDAVEGYWSYFDRRTDDDRARIGGKYRLAIVGNGSPGGYDILYADGAVTGAGLWRKAMLKGRMTASRFEHMWQIEWYDANGDLLDDDEAYATLSLPAGVLSVEFPLYRSRIRFAKD
;
A
#
# COMPACT_ATOMS: atom_id res chain seq x y z
N MET A 1 -4.11 -2.48 9.16
CA MET A 1 -5.37 -3.06 8.60
C MET A 1 -5.07 -4.49 8.15
N VAL A 2 -5.90 -5.48 8.46
CA VAL A 2 -5.68 -6.87 8.04
C VAL A 2 -6.04 -6.99 6.55
N PRO A 3 -5.16 -7.57 5.70
CA PRO A 3 -5.48 -7.74 4.29
C PRO A 3 -6.68 -8.68 4.11
N SER A 4 -7.55 -8.34 3.16
CA SER A 4 -8.71 -9.14 2.82
C SER A 4 -8.30 -10.26 1.87
N ARG A 5 -8.55 -11.52 2.26
CA ARG A 5 -8.19 -12.70 1.47
C ARG A 5 -9.43 -13.42 0.94
N ARG A 6 -9.38 -13.86 -0.32
CA ARG A 6 -10.45 -14.62 -0.97
C ARG A 6 -9.89 -15.80 -1.76
N TYR A 7 -10.55 -16.95 -1.65
CA TYR A 7 -10.29 -18.14 -2.46
C TYR A 7 -11.37 -18.29 -3.52
N TYR A 8 -10.97 -18.80 -4.68
CA TYR A 8 -11.83 -19.00 -5.84
C TYR A 8 -11.97 -20.49 -6.16
N ALA A 9 -13.10 -20.88 -6.75
CA ALA A 9 -13.35 -22.25 -7.15
C ALA A 9 -12.54 -22.61 -8.42
N ALA A 10 -12.31 -23.90 -8.66
CA ALA A 10 -11.48 -24.38 -9.78
C ALA A 10 -11.97 -23.97 -11.19
N GLY A 11 -13.21 -23.48 -11.33
CA GLY A 11 -13.76 -22.95 -12.58
C GLY A 11 -13.69 -21.43 -12.73
N ASP A 12 -13.35 -20.71 -11.66
CA ASP A 12 -13.22 -19.26 -11.68
C ASP A 12 -11.91 -18.89 -12.38
N THR A 13 -12.02 -18.02 -13.38
CA THR A 13 -10.88 -17.61 -14.21
C THR A 13 -10.66 -16.10 -14.21
N VAL A 14 -11.46 -15.35 -13.43
CA VAL A 14 -11.47 -13.89 -13.39
C VAL A 14 -11.56 -13.43 -11.95
N VAL A 15 -10.72 -12.47 -11.58
CA VAL A 15 -10.70 -11.85 -10.27
C VAL A 15 -10.79 -10.34 -10.40
N CYS A 16 -11.80 -9.76 -9.76
CA CYS A 16 -11.95 -8.31 -9.68
C CYS A 16 -10.87 -7.68 -8.79
N VAL A 17 -10.35 -6.55 -9.25
CA VAL A 17 -9.43 -5.71 -8.46
C VAL A 17 -10.25 -4.64 -7.74
N PRO A 18 -10.09 -4.48 -6.42
CA PRO A 18 -10.70 -3.37 -5.69
C PRO A 18 -10.13 -2.03 -6.15
N ALA A 19 -11.01 -1.07 -6.46
CA ALA A 19 -10.62 0.23 -7.03
C ALA A 19 -9.71 1.05 -6.10
N ASP A 20 -9.82 0.85 -4.79
CA ASP A 20 -9.05 1.53 -3.74
C ASP A 20 -7.92 0.67 -3.15
N ALA A 21 -7.49 -0.36 -3.87
CA ALA A 21 -6.33 -1.15 -3.45
C ALA A 21 -5.05 -0.31 -3.51
N SER A 22 -4.30 -0.31 -2.41
CA SER A 22 -2.90 0.14 -2.35
C SER A 22 -1.92 -1.03 -2.51
N TYR A 23 -2.39 -2.23 -2.16
CA TYR A 23 -1.74 -3.50 -2.37
C TYR A 23 -2.77 -4.50 -2.90
N PHE A 24 -2.38 -5.28 -3.89
CA PHE A 24 -3.20 -6.33 -4.47
C PHE A 24 -2.30 -7.49 -4.89
N ALA A 25 -2.67 -8.71 -4.53
CA ALA A 25 -1.94 -9.91 -4.85
C ALA A 25 -2.87 -10.97 -5.43
N VAL A 26 -2.38 -11.70 -6.42
CA VAL A 26 -3.03 -12.88 -7.00
C VAL A 26 -2.05 -14.03 -6.96
N GLU A 27 -2.46 -15.13 -6.33
CA GLU A 27 -1.71 -16.38 -6.30
C GLU A 27 -2.44 -17.44 -7.11
N LEU A 28 -1.77 -17.94 -8.15
CA LEU A 28 -2.23 -19.01 -9.02
C LEU A 28 -1.38 -20.26 -8.81
N ARG A 29 -2.01 -21.32 -8.34
CA ARG A 29 -1.39 -22.65 -8.23
C ARG A 29 -1.92 -23.57 -9.32
N ALA A 30 -1.05 -23.93 -10.26
CA ALA A 30 -1.40 -24.73 -11.42
C ALA A 30 -0.31 -25.71 -11.84
N SER A 31 -0.70 -26.79 -12.50
CA SER A 31 0.21 -27.70 -13.20
C SER A 31 0.04 -27.57 -14.72
N LEU A 32 1.09 -27.94 -15.45
CA LEU A 32 1.11 -27.98 -16.92
C LEU A 32 1.38 -29.41 -17.39
N PRO A 33 0.37 -30.32 -17.38
CA PRO A 33 0.60 -31.74 -17.68
C PRO A 33 1.08 -32.01 -19.10
N GLY A 34 0.81 -31.09 -20.04
CA GLY A 34 1.21 -31.19 -21.45
C GLY A 34 2.62 -30.68 -21.75
N MET A 35 3.34 -30.16 -20.76
CA MET A 35 4.72 -29.70 -20.94
C MET A 35 5.63 -30.79 -21.48
N LYS A 36 6.31 -30.48 -22.58
CA LYS A 36 7.31 -31.33 -23.22
C LYS A 36 8.69 -30.72 -23.11
N GLU A 37 9.69 -31.58 -23.13
CA GLU A 37 11.07 -31.16 -23.28
C GLU A 37 11.34 -30.77 -24.73
N GLY A 38 12.17 -29.74 -24.91
CA GLY A 38 12.53 -29.24 -26.22
C GLY A 38 13.36 -27.96 -26.13
N ARG A 39 13.86 -27.48 -27.26
CA ARG A 39 14.56 -26.19 -27.28
C ARG A 39 13.58 -25.06 -26.97
N GLY A 40 13.95 -24.20 -26.02
CA GLY A 40 13.19 -23.01 -25.67
C GLY A 40 11.98 -23.31 -24.79
N CYS A 41 11.02 -22.38 -24.75
CA CYS A 41 9.82 -22.56 -23.94
C CYS A 41 8.83 -23.52 -24.58
N SER A 42 8.24 -24.36 -23.74
CA SER A 42 7.07 -25.15 -24.06
C SER A 42 5.93 -24.26 -24.58
N ALA A 43 5.18 -24.77 -25.57
CA ALA A 43 3.97 -24.11 -26.06
C ALA A 43 2.86 -24.07 -24.99
N ASP A 44 2.85 -25.06 -24.10
CA ASP A 44 1.98 -25.12 -22.93
C ASP A 44 2.49 -24.13 -21.88
N ARG A 45 1.61 -23.21 -21.49
CA ARG A 45 1.91 -22.10 -20.57
C ARG A 45 0.68 -21.76 -19.74
N VAL A 46 0.89 -21.29 -18.53
CA VAL A 46 -0.17 -20.81 -17.64
C VAL A 46 0.29 -19.54 -16.94
N GLY A 47 -0.63 -18.62 -16.70
CA GLY A 47 -0.29 -17.36 -16.06
C GLY A 47 -1.50 -16.48 -15.85
N LEU A 48 -1.23 -15.20 -15.68
CA LEU A 48 -2.22 -14.19 -15.39
C LEU A 48 -2.10 -13.05 -16.40
N THR A 49 -3.25 -12.48 -16.78
CA THR A 49 -3.34 -11.29 -17.64
C THR A 49 -4.26 -10.28 -16.97
N ASP A 50 -3.93 -9.00 -17.02
CA ASP A 50 -4.91 -7.95 -16.68
C ASP A 50 -5.67 -7.48 -17.93
N GLY A 51 -6.72 -6.68 -17.74
CA GLY A 51 -7.45 -6.07 -18.86
C GLY A 51 -6.73 -4.91 -19.55
N ALA A 52 -5.62 -4.42 -18.98
CA ALA A 52 -4.76 -3.40 -19.59
C ALA A 52 -3.72 -4.00 -20.55
N GLY A 53 -3.72 -5.32 -20.74
CA GLY A 53 -2.82 -6.03 -21.65
C GLY A 53 -1.51 -6.49 -21.02
N GLN A 54 -1.27 -6.28 -19.73
CA GLN A 54 -0.13 -6.86 -19.03
C GLN A 54 -0.34 -8.36 -18.82
N TRP A 55 0.74 -9.11 -18.88
CA TRP A 55 0.69 -10.55 -18.64
C TRP A 55 1.99 -11.08 -18.06
N ALA A 56 1.86 -12.12 -17.23
CA ALA A 56 2.97 -12.90 -16.72
C ALA A 56 2.64 -14.39 -16.92
N MET A 57 3.52 -15.12 -17.61
CA MET A 57 3.28 -16.48 -18.06
C MET A 57 4.44 -17.39 -17.65
N LEU A 58 4.09 -18.56 -17.11
CA LEU A 58 5.01 -19.62 -16.76
C LEU A 58 4.98 -20.70 -17.85
N CYS A 59 6.15 -21.06 -18.38
CA CYS A 59 6.34 -22.18 -19.31
C CYS A 59 7.46 -23.10 -18.84
N GLY A 60 7.38 -24.37 -19.23
CA GLY A 60 8.51 -25.29 -19.14
C GLY A 60 9.64 -24.86 -20.07
N PHE A 61 10.88 -25.05 -19.63
CA PHE A 61 12.07 -24.68 -20.41
C PHE A 61 13.23 -25.65 -20.17
N ASN A 62 14.08 -25.80 -21.18
CA ASN A 62 15.36 -26.53 -21.12
C ASN A 62 16.50 -25.55 -21.43
N SER A 63 17.50 -25.48 -20.55
CA SER A 63 18.63 -24.54 -20.71
C SER A 63 19.45 -24.80 -21.97
N ASP A 64 19.63 -26.07 -22.33
CA ASP A 64 20.40 -26.48 -23.51
C ASP A 64 19.95 -27.86 -23.99
N TYR A 65 18.75 -27.92 -24.57
CA TYR A 65 18.11 -29.19 -24.93
C TYR A 65 19.00 -30.08 -25.82
N GLY A 66 19.25 -31.30 -25.33
CA GLY A 66 20.09 -32.31 -25.99
C GLY A 66 21.56 -32.29 -25.57
N SER A 67 21.95 -31.37 -24.68
CA SER A 67 23.26 -31.30 -24.06
C SER A 67 23.34 -32.16 -22.78
N GLU A 68 24.53 -32.66 -22.45
CA GLU A 68 24.76 -33.33 -21.15
C GLU A 68 24.60 -32.37 -19.95
N LEU A 69 24.69 -31.05 -20.21
CA LEU A 69 24.50 -29.99 -19.22
C LEU A 69 23.07 -29.44 -19.20
N ASP A 70 22.13 -30.07 -19.91
CA ASP A 70 20.75 -29.60 -19.96
C ASP A 70 20.10 -29.59 -18.58
N ARG A 71 19.55 -28.45 -18.20
CA ARG A 71 18.78 -28.27 -16.98
C ARG A 71 17.35 -27.96 -17.35
N ARG A 72 16.44 -28.78 -16.86
CA ARG A 72 15.01 -28.53 -16.92
C ARG A 72 14.64 -27.50 -15.85
N GLY A 73 13.85 -26.52 -16.25
CA GLY A 73 13.36 -25.47 -15.36
C GLY A 73 11.98 -24.98 -15.79
N LEU A 74 11.54 -23.92 -15.12
CA LEU A 74 10.45 -23.09 -15.57
C LEU A 74 11.00 -21.73 -16.00
N ARG A 75 10.40 -21.11 -17.00
CA ARG A 75 10.66 -19.73 -17.36
C ARG A 75 9.42 -18.91 -17.08
N LEU A 76 9.58 -17.86 -16.29
CA LEU A 76 8.60 -16.80 -16.16
C LEU A 76 8.90 -15.75 -17.22
N VAL A 77 7.89 -15.37 -17.99
CA VAL A 77 7.97 -14.28 -18.96
C VAL A 77 6.93 -13.24 -18.59
N TYR A 78 7.36 -11.99 -18.46
CA TYR A 78 6.49 -10.82 -18.28
C TYR A 78 6.45 -10.01 -19.57
N GLY A 79 5.28 -9.48 -19.91
CA GLY A 79 5.12 -8.66 -21.10
C GLY A 79 3.82 -7.89 -21.16
N HIS A 80 3.61 -7.27 -22.31
CA HIS A 80 2.44 -6.47 -22.62
C HIS A 80 1.87 -6.83 -23.99
N THR A 81 0.56 -6.76 -24.13
CA THR A 81 -0.17 -6.90 -25.38
C THR A 81 -0.87 -5.58 -25.65
N ASP A 82 -0.50 -4.92 -26.75
CA ASP A 82 -1.12 -3.66 -27.13
C ASP A 82 -2.55 -3.84 -27.66
N VAL A 83 -3.26 -2.73 -27.86
CA VAL A 83 -4.64 -2.72 -28.38
C VAL A 83 -4.75 -3.38 -29.77
N GLY A 84 -3.66 -3.43 -30.53
CA GLY A 84 -3.59 -4.09 -31.83
C GLY A 84 -3.39 -5.61 -31.74
N GLY A 85 -3.30 -6.16 -30.53
CA GLY A 85 -3.06 -7.59 -30.28
C GLY A 85 -1.60 -8.01 -30.45
N ARG A 86 -0.66 -7.05 -30.61
CA ARG A 86 0.76 -7.38 -30.68
C ARG A 86 1.30 -7.57 -29.27
N THR A 87 1.80 -8.78 -29.04
CA THR A 87 2.40 -9.18 -27.77
C THR A 87 3.91 -8.97 -27.77
N VAL A 88 4.44 -8.30 -26.76
CA VAL A 88 5.87 -8.03 -26.55
C VAL A 88 6.28 -8.54 -25.18
N ALA A 89 7.31 -9.40 -25.15
CA ALA A 89 7.97 -9.77 -23.90
C ALA A 89 8.86 -8.61 -23.44
N ILE A 90 8.70 -8.22 -22.18
CA ILE A 90 9.47 -7.13 -21.56
C ILE A 90 10.68 -7.73 -20.82
N ASP A 91 10.46 -8.79 -20.05
CA ASP A 91 11.53 -9.45 -19.29
C ASP A 91 11.22 -10.94 -19.09
N SER A 92 12.24 -11.73 -18.77
CA SER A 92 12.11 -13.15 -18.47
C SER A 92 13.17 -13.66 -17.51
N VAL A 93 12.79 -14.62 -16.67
CA VAL A 93 13.69 -15.27 -15.71
C VAL A 93 13.52 -16.79 -15.73
N ASP A 94 14.65 -17.49 -15.71
CA ASP A 94 14.70 -18.95 -15.60
C ASP A 94 14.80 -19.36 -14.13
N VAL A 95 13.93 -20.27 -13.72
CA VAL A 95 13.79 -20.78 -12.35
C VAL A 95 14.04 -22.28 -12.38
N TYR A 96 15.10 -22.71 -11.69
CA TYR A 96 15.51 -24.11 -11.64
C TYR A 96 15.27 -24.76 -10.27
N ASP A 97 15.31 -23.97 -9.21
CA ASP A 97 15.20 -24.45 -7.84
C ASP A 97 13.76 -24.34 -7.33
N ASP A 98 13.37 -25.28 -6.47
CA ASP A 98 12.03 -25.35 -5.86
C ASP A 98 10.87 -25.32 -6.86
N VAL A 99 11.06 -25.80 -8.08
CA VAL A 99 9.99 -25.89 -9.10
C VAL A 99 9.72 -27.34 -9.51
N ASN A 100 8.45 -27.63 -9.79
CA ASN A 100 8.01 -28.87 -10.42
C ASN A 100 8.10 -28.71 -11.93
N THR A 101 9.13 -29.29 -12.54
CA THR A 101 9.35 -29.15 -13.98
C THR A 101 8.53 -30.13 -14.82
N MET A 102 7.83 -31.08 -14.19
CA MET A 102 7.06 -32.13 -14.86
C MET A 102 5.54 -31.94 -14.70
N ARG A 103 4.83 -32.90 -14.09
CA ARG A 103 3.35 -32.82 -13.92
C ARG A 103 2.92 -32.23 -12.57
N GLY A 104 3.86 -31.77 -11.76
CA GLY A 104 3.56 -31.23 -10.44
C GLY A 104 3.01 -29.79 -10.51
N PHE A 105 2.37 -29.38 -9.42
CA PHE A 105 1.86 -28.01 -9.28
C PHE A 105 2.98 -27.02 -8.97
N ASN A 106 2.90 -25.86 -9.59
CA ASN A 106 3.69 -24.68 -9.25
C ASN A 106 2.76 -23.53 -8.92
N THR A 107 3.25 -22.65 -8.07
CA THR A 107 2.62 -21.38 -7.71
C THR A 107 3.30 -20.26 -8.49
N LEU A 108 2.51 -19.44 -9.15
CA LEU A 108 2.85 -18.11 -9.66
C LEU A 108 2.07 -17.09 -8.81
N ALA A 109 2.76 -16.23 -8.08
CA ALA A 109 2.14 -15.11 -7.38
C ALA A 109 2.57 -13.78 -8.02
N LEU A 110 1.61 -12.88 -8.19
CA LEU A 110 1.82 -11.52 -8.65
C LEU A 110 1.34 -10.57 -7.55
N GLU A 111 2.23 -9.70 -7.08
CA GLU A 111 1.95 -8.73 -6.01
C GLU A 111 2.20 -7.31 -6.52
N TRP A 112 1.14 -6.52 -6.61
CA TRP A 112 1.20 -5.11 -6.94
C TRP A 112 1.17 -4.26 -5.68
N SER A 113 2.05 -3.26 -5.62
CA SER A 113 2.09 -2.28 -4.54
C SER A 113 2.25 -0.87 -5.09
N ARG A 114 1.52 0.09 -4.49
CA ARG A 114 1.75 1.52 -4.74
C ARG A 114 3.02 1.96 -3.99
N THR A 115 3.82 2.76 -4.67
CA THR A 115 5.07 3.36 -4.20
C THR A 115 5.01 4.86 -4.46
N GLU A 116 5.92 5.65 -3.86
CA GLU A 116 5.99 7.09 -4.13
C GLU A 116 6.24 7.42 -5.62
N SER A 117 6.96 6.54 -6.33
CA SER A 117 7.32 6.70 -7.74
C SER A 117 6.31 6.12 -8.74
N GLY A 118 5.18 5.56 -8.29
CA GLY A 118 4.22 4.87 -9.14
C GLY A 118 3.80 3.53 -8.53
N ALA A 119 3.72 2.46 -9.32
CA ALA A 119 3.44 1.13 -8.81
C ALA A 119 4.51 0.12 -9.24
N ARG A 120 4.64 -0.94 -8.45
CA ARG A 120 5.59 -2.03 -8.63
C ARG A 120 4.85 -3.35 -8.65
N LEU A 121 5.25 -4.24 -9.55
CA LEU A 121 4.82 -5.62 -9.61
C LEU A 121 5.99 -6.54 -9.24
N ASP A 122 5.78 -7.32 -8.18
CA ASP A 122 6.62 -8.42 -7.79
C ASP A 122 6.04 -9.75 -8.23
N MET A 123 6.90 -10.64 -8.73
CA MET A 123 6.50 -11.93 -9.26
C MET A 123 7.28 -13.02 -8.57
N PHE A 124 6.54 -13.98 -8.03
CA PHE A 124 7.07 -15.09 -7.25
C PHE A 124 6.74 -16.42 -7.92
N VAL A 125 7.69 -17.34 -7.91
CA VAL A 125 7.53 -18.68 -8.47
C VAL A 125 8.04 -19.73 -7.48
N GLY A 126 7.31 -20.85 -7.36
CA GLY A 126 7.79 -22.02 -6.62
C GLY A 126 6.73 -23.12 -6.46
N SER A 127 7.16 -24.33 -6.13
CA SER A 127 6.31 -25.53 -5.98
C SER A 127 5.78 -25.72 -4.57
N LYS A 128 6.49 -25.19 -3.57
CA LYS A 128 6.13 -25.24 -2.13
C LYS A 128 5.96 -23.85 -1.57
N GLN A 129 7.05 -23.10 -1.49
CA GLN A 129 7.08 -21.71 -1.06
C GLN A 129 7.57 -20.86 -2.24
N PRO A 130 6.71 -20.07 -2.87
CA PRO A 130 7.11 -19.22 -3.98
C PRO A 130 8.12 -18.17 -3.48
N ARG A 131 9.15 -17.91 -4.29
CA ARG A 131 10.20 -16.92 -4.00
C ARG A 131 10.17 -15.82 -5.05
N LEU A 132 10.58 -14.61 -4.66
CA LEU A 132 10.68 -13.49 -5.58
C LEU A 132 11.69 -13.83 -6.68
N VAL A 133 11.25 -13.80 -7.94
CA VAL A 133 12.11 -14.07 -9.10
C VAL A 133 12.21 -12.88 -10.06
N MET A 134 11.26 -11.95 -10.00
CA MET A 134 11.24 -10.76 -10.85
C MET A 134 10.51 -9.61 -10.14
N SER A 135 11.00 -8.38 -10.34
CA SER A 135 10.39 -7.15 -9.85
C SER A 135 10.48 -6.10 -10.94
N VAL A 136 9.35 -5.51 -11.33
CA VAL A 136 9.27 -4.51 -12.40
C VAL A 136 8.41 -3.32 -12.01
N ALA A 137 8.66 -2.16 -12.63
CA ALA A 137 7.73 -1.03 -12.57
C ALA A 137 6.51 -1.36 -13.43
N ALA A 138 5.32 -1.41 -12.82
CA ALA A 138 4.07 -1.72 -13.51
C ALA A 138 2.91 -1.01 -12.79
N PRO A 139 1.95 -0.40 -13.52
CA PRO A 139 0.74 0.15 -12.92
C PRO A 139 -0.03 -0.89 -12.10
N MET A 140 -0.81 -0.41 -11.13
CA MET A 140 -1.83 -1.23 -10.49
C MET A 140 -2.84 -1.70 -11.56
N PRO A 141 -3.35 -2.94 -11.49
CA PRO A 141 -4.36 -3.40 -12.43
C PRO A 141 -5.69 -2.68 -12.15
N GLU A 142 -6.23 -2.01 -13.15
CA GLU A 142 -7.54 -1.33 -13.05
C GLU A 142 -8.71 -2.24 -13.48
N GLU A 143 -8.39 -3.24 -14.30
CA GLU A 143 -9.32 -4.23 -14.84
C GLU A 143 -9.12 -5.59 -14.16
N PRO A 144 -10.14 -6.48 -14.18
CA PRO A 144 -10.03 -7.81 -13.59
C PRO A 144 -8.83 -8.61 -14.13
N VAL A 145 -8.09 -9.24 -13.22
CA VAL A 145 -7.02 -10.17 -13.56
C VAL A 145 -7.62 -11.52 -13.91
N ARG A 146 -7.09 -12.17 -14.96
CA ARG A 146 -7.63 -13.41 -15.50
C ARG A 146 -6.57 -14.49 -15.56
N ILE A 147 -6.97 -15.74 -15.28
CA ILE A 147 -6.15 -16.91 -15.61
C ILE A 147 -6.11 -17.04 -17.12
N SER A 148 -4.90 -17.06 -17.68
CA SER A 148 -4.67 -17.22 -19.10
C SER A 148 -3.59 -18.26 -19.36
N GLY A 149 -3.49 -18.71 -20.60
CA GLY A 149 -2.53 -19.74 -20.97
C GLY A 149 -2.94 -20.51 -22.21
N HIS A 150 -2.02 -21.35 -22.65
CA HIS A 150 -2.16 -22.20 -23.82
C HIS A 150 -1.85 -23.66 -23.45
N GLY A 151 -2.49 -24.61 -24.10
CA GLY A 151 -2.30 -26.04 -23.83
C GLY A 151 -3.07 -26.55 -22.60
N ARG A 152 -2.74 -27.77 -22.17
CA ARG A 152 -3.43 -28.43 -21.05
C ARG A 152 -2.88 -27.89 -19.72
N ARG A 153 -3.79 -27.40 -18.88
CA ARG A 153 -3.51 -26.86 -17.55
C ARG A 153 -4.50 -27.38 -16.53
N GLU A 154 -4.03 -27.60 -15.31
CA GLU A 154 -4.89 -27.96 -14.18
C GLU A 154 -4.65 -26.93 -13.08
N VAL A 155 -5.70 -26.21 -12.69
CA VAL A 155 -5.64 -25.19 -11.65
C VAL A 155 -6.08 -25.84 -10.34
N GLU A 156 -5.22 -25.80 -9.34
CA GLU A 156 -5.53 -26.32 -7.99
C GLU A 156 -6.12 -25.22 -7.11
N THR A 157 -5.56 -24.00 -7.16
CA THR A 157 -6.03 -22.89 -6.34
C THR A 157 -5.80 -21.56 -7.05
N LEU A 158 -6.75 -20.66 -6.87
CA LEU A 158 -6.63 -19.25 -7.16
C LEU A 158 -7.02 -18.48 -5.89
N MET A 159 -6.16 -17.58 -5.46
CA MET A 159 -6.35 -16.75 -4.27
C MET A 159 -6.06 -15.30 -4.62
N THR A 160 -6.79 -14.38 -3.99
CA THR A 160 -6.38 -12.98 -3.93
C THR A 160 -6.28 -12.47 -2.52
N GLU A 161 -5.39 -11.49 -2.37
CA GLU A 161 -5.19 -10.75 -1.15
C GLU A 161 -5.05 -9.27 -1.49
N TRP A 162 -5.65 -8.39 -0.70
CA TRP A 162 -5.55 -6.95 -0.96
C TRP A 162 -5.73 -6.12 0.30
N SER A 163 -5.23 -4.89 0.28
CA SER A 163 -5.48 -3.90 1.32
C SER A 163 -5.62 -2.50 0.73
N LYS A 164 -6.47 -1.70 1.36
CA LYS A 164 -6.50 -0.25 1.13
C LYS A 164 -5.25 0.38 1.66
N ASP A 165 -4.98 1.58 1.18
CA ASP A 165 -4.04 2.42 1.88
C ASP A 165 -4.63 2.75 3.26
N PRO A 166 -4.00 2.37 4.39
CA PRO A 166 -4.50 2.79 5.70
C PRO A 166 -4.60 4.33 5.81
N ARG A 167 -3.82 5.06 5.00
CA ARG A 167 -3.86 6.52 4.90
C ARG A 167 -5.15 7.06 4.30
N ASP A 168 -5.91 6.25 3.54
CA ASP A 168 -7.16 6.71 2.96
C ASP A 168 -8.19 7.09 4.05
N ALA A 169 -8.12 6.42 5.20
CA ALA A 169 -8.93 6.74 6.37
C ALA A 169 -8.57 8.10 7.01
N LEU A 170 -7.38 8.64 6.70
CA LEU A 170 -6.92 9.92 7.21
C LEU A 170 -7.27 11.09 6.27
N PHE A 171 -7.73 10.85 5.03
CA PHE A 171 -8.16 11.96 4.20
C PHE A 171 -9.41 12.61 4.79
N THR A 172 -9.34 13.92 4.94
CA THR A 172 -10.51 14.72 5.25
C THR A 172 -11.07 15.33 3.96
N GLY A 173 -12.35 15.70 3.98
CA GLY A 173 -12.97 16.44 2.87
C GLY A 173 -12.47 17.89 2.73
N TRP A 174 -11.55 18.33 3.59
CA TRP A 174 -11.01 19.68 3.55
C TRP A 174 -10.00 19.85 2.41
N THR A 175 -10.09 20.98 1.73
CA THR A 175 -9.03 21.49 0.88
C THR A 175 -8.32 22.65 1.56
N GLN A 176 -7.15 23.03 1.05
CA GLN A 176 -6.44 24.18 1.60
C GLN A 176 -7.26 25.47 1.43
N GLU A 177 -7.90 25.64 0.28
CA GLU A 177 -8.73 26.81 -0.04
C GLU A 177 -9.94 26.91 0.90
N ALA A 178 -10.59 25.78 1.20
CA ALA A 178 -11.72 25.75 2.12
C ALA A 178 -11.30 26.07 3.57
N LEU A 179 -10.10 25.65 3.98
CA LEU A 179 -9.54 26.00 5.29
C LEU A 179 -9.19 27.49 5.37
N ASP A 180 -8.56 28.04 4.33
CA ASP A 180 -8.22 29.47 4.24
C ASP A 180 -9.50 30.34 4.34
N GLU A 181 -10.56 29.97 3.59
CA GLU A 181 -11.86 30.65 3.66
C GLU A 181 -12.53 30.52 5.03
N ARG A 182 -12.48 29.33 5.64
CA ARG A 182 -13.03 29.09 6.98
C ARG A 182 -12.34 29.98 8.00
N PHE A 183 -11.01 30.03 7.98
CA PHE A 183 -10.23 30.76 8.97
C PHE A 183 -10.30 32.27 8.80
N SER A 184 -10.52 32.80 7.58
CA SER A 184 -10.71 34.24 7.39
C SER A 184 -12.00 34.80 8.03
N HIS A 185 -12.96 33.93 8.35
CA HIS A 185 -14.25 34.29 8.95
C HIS A 185 -14.42 33.78 10.38
N SER A 186 -13.48 32.98 10.89
CA SER A 186 -13.63 32.34 12.20
C SER A 186 -13.31 33.31 13.33
N THR A 187 -14.16 33.33 14.36
CA THR A 187 -13.91 34.03 15.63
C THR A 187 -13.47 33.06 16.73
N ASP A 188 -13.33 31.77 16.42
CA ASP A 188 -12.88 30.76 17.37
C ASP A 188 -11.36 30.90 17.58
N ALA A 189 -10.96 31.05 18.85
CA ALA A 189 -9.55 31.17 19.22
C ALA A 189 -8.74 29.91 18.93
N VAL A 190 -9.39 28.74 18.81
CA VAL A 190 -8.76 27.45 18.51
C VAL A 190 -8.56 27.26 17.01
N GLU A 191 -9.53 27.70 16.19
CA GLU A 191 -9.44 27.51 14.74
C GLU A 191 -8.32 28.36 14.12
N GLY A 192 -7.64 27.82 13.12
CA GLY A 192 -6.58 28.52 12.39
C GLY A 192 -5.38 27.63 12.09
N TYR A 193 -4.31 28.27 11.60
CA TYR A 193 -3.02 27.62 11.41
C TYR A 193 -2.15 27.75 12.65
N TRP A 194 -1.41 26.67 12.93
CA TRP A 194 -0.56 26.54 14.11
C TRP A 194 0.80 26.00 13.69
N SER A 195 1.84 26.76 13.96
CA SER A 195 3.21 26.39 13.61
C SER A 195 3.95 25.83 14.81
N TYR A 196 4.80 24.83 14.58
CA TYR A 196 5.71 24.28 15.58
C TYR A 196 6.45 25.41 16.32
N PHE A 197 6.35 25.42 17.64
CA PHE A 197 7.01 26.39 18.51
C PHE A 197 8.25 25.75 19.13
N ASP A 198 8.05 24.75 19.99
CA ASP A 198 9.13 23.95 20.55
C ASP A 198 8.64 22.56 21.04
N ARG A 199 9.55 21.79 21.61
CA ARG A 199 9.27 20.45 22.15
C ARG A 199 10.07 20.18 23.42
N ARG A 200 9.56 19.25 24.22
CA ARG A 200 10.31 18.55 25.25
C ARG A 200 9.99 17.07 25.09
N THR A 201 10.90 16.31 24.49
CA THR A 201 10.68 14.88 24.18
C THR A 201 11.74 14.01 24.85
N ASP A 202 11.34 12.80 25.22
CA ASP A 202 12.26 11.70 25.53
C ASP A 202 12.54 10.95 24.22
N ASP A 203 13.63 11.30 23.53
CA ASP A 203 13.93 10.82 22.16
C ASP A 203 14.21 9.30 22.09
N ASP A 204 14.34 8.61 23.24
CA ASP A 204 14.39 7.15 23.32
C ASP A 204 12.99 6.51 23.29
N ARG A 205 11.94 7.29 23.59
CA ARG A 205 10.54 6.85 23.59
C ARG A 205 9.76 7.39 22.40
N ALA A 206 9.93 8.66 22.10
CA ALA A 206 9.21 9.35 21.03
C ALA A 206 10.07 10.43 20.40
N ARG A 207 10.20 10.37 19.07
CA ARG A 207 10.85 11.39 18.27
C ARG A 207 9.81 12.12 17.44
N ILE A 208 9.96 13.43 17.34
CA ILE A 208 9.07 14.21 16.49
C ILE A 208 9.35 13.87 15.03
N GLY A 209 8.29 13.62 14.26
CA GLY A 209 8.42 13.32 12.83
C GLY A 209 8.68 14.55 11.96
N GLY A 210 8.64 15.77 12.52
CA GLY A 210 8.89 17.01 11.78
C GLY A 210 8.50 18.26 12.57
N LYS A 211 8.90 19.43 12.08
CA LYS A 211 8.45 20.72 12.65
C LYS A 211 7.15 21.11 11.96
N TYR A 212 6.05 20.53 12.42
CA TYR A 212 4.77 20.62 11.72
C TYR A 212 4.18 22.03 11.70
N ARG A 213 3.50 22.33 10.61
CA ARG A 213 2.41 23.30 10.55
C ARG A 213 1.10 22.53 10.46
N LEU A 214 0.14 22.91 11.30
CA LEU A 214 -1.14 22.24 11.44
C LEU A 214 -2.27 23.22 11.14
N ALA A 215 -3.38 22.72 10.63
CA ALA A 215 -4.65 23.45 10.57
C ALA A 215 -5.60 22.84 11.58
N ILE A 216 -6.20 23.65 12.44
CA ILE A 216 -7.19 23.18 13.42
C ILE A 216 -8.54 23.76 13.05
N VAL A 217 -9.54 22.88 12.90
CA VAL A 217 -10.88 23.26 12.45
C VAL A 217 -11.93 22.51 13.26
N GLY A 218 -13.05 23.16 13.57
CA GLY A 218 -14.16 22.52 14.28
C GLY A 218 -14.71 21.33 13.49
N ASN A 219 -14.94 20.19 14.18
CA ASN A 219 -15.39 18.95 13.53
C ASN A 219 -16.91 18.72 13.62
N GLY A 220 -17.67 19.77 13.96
CA GLY A 220 -19.12 19.72 14.14
C GLY A 220 -19.59 19.19 15.51
N SER A 221 -18.70 18.58 16.29
CA SER A 221 -19.00 18.20 17.68
C SER A 221 -18.84 19.41 18.62
N PRO A 222 -19.69 19.57 19.65
CA PRO A 222 -19.55 20.68 20.60
C PRO A 222 -18.16 20.72 21.25
N GLY A 223 -17.39 21.78 20.96
CA GLY A 223 -16.02 21.96 21.47
C GLY A 223 -14.99 20.98 20.90
N GLY A 224 -15.34 20.23 19.86
CA GLY A 224 -14.47 19.25 19.20
C GLY A 224 -13.80 19.81 17.94
N TYR A 225 -12.58 19.36 17.68
CA TYR A 225 -11.76 19.84 16.55
C TYR A 225 -11.02 18.69 15.87
N ASP A 226 -10.83 18.80 14.57
CA ASP A 226 -9.85 17.98 13.85
C ASP A 226 -8.54 18.78 13.70
N ILE A 227 -7.42 18.10 13.92
CA ILE A 227 -6.07 18.62 13.68
C ILE A 227 -5.62 18.04 12.34
N LEU A 228 -5.40 18.90 11.36
CA LEU A 228 -5.04 18.53 10.00
C LEU A 228 -3.59 18.87 9.73
N TYR A 229 -2.89 17.99 9.02
CA TYR A 229 -1.55 18.24 8.54
C TYR A 229 -1.56 19.33 7.46
N ALA A 230 -0.75 20.37 7.63
CA ALA A 230 -0.57 21.43 6.62
C ALA A 230 0.83 21.39 6.00
N ASP A 231 1.89 21.21 6.81
CA ASP A 231 3.26 21.11 6.32
C ASP A 231 4.24 20.59 7.39
N GLY A 232 5.52 20.43 7.04
CA GLY A 232 6.63 20.34 7.98
C GLY A 232 7.01 18.92 8.44
N ALA A 233 6.44 17.88 7.82
CA ALA A 233 6.91 16.50 8.03
C ALA A 233 8.31 16.28 7.45
N VAL A 234 9.14 15.54 8.16
CA VAL A 234 10.49 15.13 7.74
C VAL A 234 10.55 13.61 7.67
N THR A 235 10.24 12.95 8.79
CA THR A 235 10.05 11.50 8.85
C THR A 235 8.71 11.16 8.23
N GLY A 236 8.73 10.24 7.25
CA GLY A 236 7.54 9.85 6.52
C GLY A 236 6.94 10.99 5.69
N ALA A 237 7.73 11.98 5.25
CA ALA A 237 7.21 13.16 4.53
C ALA A 237 6.35 12.80 3.31
N GLY A 238 6.75 11.78 2.53
CA GLY A 238 5.97 11.27 1.39
C GLY A 238 4.65 10.58 1.78
N LEU A 239 4.44 10.29 3.07
CA LEU A 239 3.21 9.72 3.60
C LEU A 239 2.14 10.77 3.90
N TRP A 240 2.52 12.04 4.10
CA TRP A 240 1.62 13.10 4.54
C TRP A 240 1.26 14.05 3.40
N ARG A 241 -0.04 14.17 3.15
CA ARG A 241 -0.62 15.16 2.23
C ARG A 241 -1.39 16.21 3.03
N LYS A 242 -1.42 17.43 2.52
CA LYS A 242 -2.17 18.53 3.11
C LYS A 242 -3.62 18.13 3.36
N ALA A 243 -4.16 18.61 4.48
CA ALA A 243 -5.50 18.32 4.98
C ALA A 243 -5.76 16.85 5.41
N MET A 244 -4.75 15.99 5.48
CA MET A 244 -4.90 14.70 6.16
C MET A 244 -5.04 14.89 7.67
N LEU A 245 -5.88 14.07 8.30
CA LEU A 245 -6.10 14.04 9.75
C LEU A 245 -4.80 13.62 10.45
N LYS A 246 -4.27 14.53 11.28
CA LYS A 246 -3.10 14.30 12.14
C LYS A 246 -3.50 13.98 13.57
N GLY A 247 -4.68 14.43 13.99
CA GLY A 247 -5.24 14.11 15.29
C GLY A 247 -6.64 14.68 15.46
N ARG A 248 -7.26 14.39 16.59
CA ARG A 248 -8.59 14.90 16.96
C ARG A 248 -8.57 15.37 18.40
N MET A 249 -9.22 16.50 18.64
CA MET A 249 -9.42 17.06 19.98
C MET A 249 -10.87 16.86 20.40
N THR A 250 -11.06 16.13 21.49
CA THR A 250 -12.38 15.91 22.10
C THR A 250 -12.47 16.75 23.36
N ALA A 251 -13.52 17.58 23.45
CA ALA A 251 -13.72 18.49 24.59
C ALA A 251 -13.67 17.73 25.92
N SER A 252 -12.87 18.22 26.86
CA SER A 252 -12.90 17.75 28.23
C SER A 252 -13.90 18.57 29.06
N ARG A 253 -14.08 18.21 30.34
CA ARG A 253 -14.84 19.02 31.31
C ARG A 253 -14.13 20.33 31.69
N PHE A 254 -12.86 20.49 31.34
CA PHE A 254 -12.06 21.65 31.66
C PHE A 254 -11.96 22.56 30.45
N GLU A 255 -12.15 23.86 30.67
CA GLU A 255 -12.02 24.86 29.62
C GLU A 255 -10.60 24.87 29.05
N HIS A 256 -10.49 25.01 27.73
CA HIS A 256 -9.22 25.01 27.00
C HIS A 256 -8.36 23.75 27.20
N MET A 257 -9.00 22.61 27.48
CA MET A 257 -8.35 21.31 27.59
C MET A 257 -9.14 20.24 26.85
N TRP A 258 -8.43 19.39 26.11
CA TRP A 258 -9.00 18.33 25.28
C TRP A 258 -8.27 17.02 25.49
N GLN A 259 -8.99 15.91 25.36
CA GLN A 259 -8.36 14.61 25.11
C GLN A 259 -7.94 14.56 23.63
N ILE A 260 -6.80 13.92 23.35
CA ILE A 260 -6.21 13.90 22.01
C ILE A 260 -6.08 12.48 21.48
N GLU A 261 -6.58 12.30 20.25
CA GLU A 261 -6.13 11.23 19.36
C GLU A 261 -5.02 11.79 18.46
N TRP A 262 -3.94 11.04 18.25
CA TRP A 262 -2.81 11.49 17.42
C TRP A 262 -2.32 10.38 16.51
N TYR A 263 -2.10 10.71 15.23
CA TYR A 263 -1.49 9.81 14.27
C TYR A 263 0.01 10.08 14.14
N ASP A 264 0.81 9.04 14.27
CA ASP A 264 2.28 9.09 14.31
C ASP A 264 2.88 9.47 12.93
N ALA A 265 4.19 9.29 12.70
CA ALA A 265 4.78 9.62 11.40
C ALA A 265 4.36 8.65 10.27
N ASN A 266 3.95 7.44 10.61
CA ASN A 266 3.55 6.38 9.68
C ASN A 266 2.04 6.42 9.36
N GLY A 267 1.27 7.20 10.13
CA GLY A 267 -0.18 7.28 10.00
C GLY A 267 -0.92 6.29 10.90
N ASP A 268 -0.21 5.66 11.85
CA ASP A 268 -0.82 4.80 12.85
C ASP A 268 -1.32 5.64 14.02
N LEU A 269 -2.47 5.26 14.57
CA LEU A 269 -3.00 5.89 15.77
C LEU A 269 -2.07 5.57 16.95
N LEU A 270 -1.61 6.60 17.66
CA LEU A 270 -0.81 6.44 18.85
C LEU A 270 -1.67 5.83 19.97
N ASP A 271 -1.21 4.72 20.53
CA ASP A 271 -1.84 4.07 21.69
C ASP A 271 -1.47 4.86 22.96
N ASP A 272 -2.15 5.98 23.16
CA ASP A 272 -2.03 6.86 24.33
C ASP A 272 -3.40 7.42 24.71
N ASP A 273 -4.10 6.74 25.60
CA ASP A 273 -5.39 7.19 26.12
C ASP A 273 -5.27 8.32 27.15
N GLU A 274 -4.04 8.63 27.59
CA GLU A 274 -3.69 9.73 28.50
C GLU A 274 -3.27 11.00 27.76
N ALA A 275 -3.18 10.99 26.42
CA ALA A 275 -2.78 12.15 25.65
C ALA A 275 -3.83 13.28 25.71
N TYR A 276 -3.35 14.52 25.86
CA TYR A 276 -4.21 15.68 25.99
C TYR A 276 -3.59 16.94 25.37
N ALA A 277 -4.44 17.92 25.06
CA ALA A 277 -4.01 19.25 24.65
C ALA A 277 -4.52 20.32 25.60
N THR A 278 -3.74 21.39 25.74
CA THR A 278 -4.12 22.60 26.48
C THR A 278 -3.84 23.84 25.65
N LEU A 279 -4.76 24.81 25.68
CA LEU A 279 -4.58 26.10 25.02
C LEU A 279 -4.33 27.19 26.08
N SER A 280 -3.19 27.86 25.97
CA SER A 280 -2.84 29.01 26.82
C SER A 280 -3.24 30.31 26.14
N LEU A 281 -4.25 30.99 26.69
CA LEU A 281 -4.65 32.34 26.30
C LEU A 281 -4.15 33.37 27.33
N PRO A 282 -3.74 34.59 26.90
CA PRO A 282 -3.77 35.12 25.53
C PRO A 282 -2.52 34.77 24.69
N ALA A 283 -1.61 33.95 25.23
CA ALA A 283 -0.32 33.65 24.59
C ALA A 283 -0.42 32.96 23.23
N GLY A 284 -1.56 32.34 22.89
CA GLY A 284 -1.76 31.68 21.59
C GLY A 284 -0.88 30.44 21.44
N VAL A 285 -0.67 29.69 22.53
CA VAL A 285 0.17 28.49 22.55
C VAL A 285 -0.69 27.26 22.85
N LEU A 286 -0.73 26.34 21.90
CA LEU A 286 -1.31 25.00 22.06
C LEU A 286 -0.21 24.04 22.48
N SER A 287 -0.38 23.36 23.62
CA SER A 287 0.52 22.30 24.07
C SER A 287 -0.17 20.95 23.94
N VAL A 288 0.46 20.02 23.22
CA VAL A 288 0.03 18.62 23.11
C VAL A 288 0.98 17.78 23.94
N GLU A 289 0.42 17.04 24.89
CA GLU A 289 1.13 16.29 25.92
C GLU A 289 0.86 14.80 25.72
N PHE A 290 1.93 14.00 25.76
CA PHE A 290 1.94 12.54 25.60
C PHE A 290 2.58 11.91 26.84
N PRO A 291 1.84 11.73 27.94
CA PRO A 291 2.39 11.33 29.23
C PRO A 291 3.13 9.98 29.20
N LEU A 292 2.58 8.98 28.51
CA LEU A 292 3.21 7.66 28.37
C LEU A 292 4.60 7.75 27.73
N TYR A 293 4.76 8.70 26.80
CA TYR A 293 5.99 8.98 26.08
C TYR A 293 6.86 10.06 26.73
N ARG A 294 6.44 10.60 27.89
CA ARG A 294 7.12 11.71 28.60
C ARG A 294 7.46 12.88 27.69
N SER A 295 6.55 13.17 26.77
CA SER A 295 6.82 14.03 25.62
C SER A 295 5.77 15.10 25.47
N ARG A 296 6.21 16.26 25.00
CA ARG A 296 5.39 17.43 24.75
C ARG A 296 5.81 18.13 23.48
N ILE A 297 4.83 18.56 22.70
CA ILE A 297 5.03 19.42 21.53
C ILE A 297 4.16 20.66 21.71
N ARG A 298 4.71 21.83 21.42
CA ARG A 298 3.97 23.10 21.49
C ARG A 298 3.92 23.75 20.12
N PHE A 299 2.79 24.39 19.85
CA PHE A 299 2.51 25.12 18.63
C PHE A 299 2.07 26.54 18.99
N ALA A 300 2.52 27.50 18.21
CA ALA A 300 2.07 28.88 18.28
C ALA A 300 1.07 29.13 17.14
N LYS A 301 0.01 29.88 17.43
CA LYS A 301 -0.94 30.32 16.41
C LYS A 301 -0.25 31.27 15.44
N ASP A 302 -0.49 31.09 14.14
CA ASP A 302 0.01 31.96 13.07
C ASP A 302 -0.63 33.36 13.12
#